data_AF-A0A2J6RW36-F1
#
_entry.id   AF-A0A2J6RW36-F1
#
_cell.length_a   1.000
_cell.length_b   1.000
_cell.length_c   1.000
_cell.angle_alpha   90.00
_cell.angle_beta   90.00
_cell.angle_gamma   90.00
#
_symmetry.space_group_name_H-M   'P 1'
#
loop_
_entity.id
_entity.type
_entity.pdbx_description
1 polymer ?
#
loop_
_entity_poly.entity_id
_entity_poly.type
_entity_poly.pdbx_seq_one_letter_code
_entity_poly.pdbx_strand_id
1 'polypeptide(L)'
;MPALQRIIPSRGKEFWDTLDPDNMKQVLEAVKEEFKRPESAHELHYLNTMSRGSPIGDSKPCYRDCLIFLLRGEFIIGGQGRVIDTGCAYRVKDEAWIWLCGTTTIVVMEEGEQRGECLRCTQESRELKPAERDGTRKEKKRAKKLLDEKFQALSASSRLHRPW
;
A
#
# COMPACT_ATOMS: atom_id res chain seq x y z
N MET A 1 9.48 -13.65 1.82
CA MET A 1 9.98 -12.37 1.28
C MET A 1 8.90 -11.91 0.32
N PRO A 2 8.38 -10.69 0.46
CA PRO A 2 7.39 -10.20 -0.50
C PRO A 2 8.02 -10.32 -1.89
N ALA A 3 7.31 -10.92 -2.82
CA ALA A 3 7.75 -11.09 -4.20
C ALA A 3 7.00 -10.07 -5.04
N LEU A 4 7.64 -8.96 -5.43
CA LEU A 4 7.07 -8.05 -6.42
C LEU A 4 7.12 -8.71 -7.78
N GLN A 5 5.94 -9.06 -8.28
CA GLN A 5 5.79 -9.35 -9.70
C GLN A 5 5.44 -8.05 -10.41
N ARG A 6 6.35 -7.55 -11.26
CA ARG A 6 6.04 -6.45 -12.17
C ARG A 6 5.09 -6.94 -13.26
N ILE A 7 4.05 -6.18 -13.50
CA ILE A 7 3.01 -6.39 -14.51
C ILE A 7 3.03 -5.19 -15.42
N ILE A 8 3.31 -5.43 -16.70
CA ILE A 8 3.30 -4.40 -17.73
C ILE A 8 1.85 -4.30 -18.24
N PRO A 9 1.19 -3.14 -18.11
CA PRO A 9 -0.13 -2.93 -18.69
C PRO A 9 -0.10 -3.08 -20.21
N SER A 10 -1.25 -3.42 -20.78
CA SER A 10 -1.48 -3.46 -22.22
C SER A 10 -1.36 -2.07 -22.85
N ARG A 11 -1.86 -1.04 -22.17
CA ARG A 11 -1.62 0.36 -22.56
C ARG A 11 -0.16 0.72 -22.32
N GLY A 12 0.49 1.26 -23.35
CA GLY A 12 1.89 1.68 -23.29
C GLY A 12 2.13 2.85 -22.33
N LYS A 13 3.40 3.04 -21.95
CA LYS A 13 3.81 4.13 -21.04
C LYS A 13 3.35 5.51 -21.49
N GLU A 14 3.40 5.77 -22.81
CA GLU A 14 2.98 7.05 -23.40
C GLU A 14 1.54 7.41 -23.03
N PHE A 15 0.62 6.44 -23.06
CA PHE A 15 -0.76 6.65 -22.63
C PHE A 15 -0.81 7.09 -21.16
N TRP A 16 -0.13 6.36 -20.27
CA TRP A 16 -0.15 6.64 -18.84
C TRP A 16 0.47 7.99 -18.49
N ASP A 17 1.51 8.42 -19.23
CA ASP A 17 2.17 9.70 -19.04
C ASP A 17 1.26 10.89 -19.40
N THR A 18 0.29 10.70 -20.32
CA THR A 18 -0.72 11.72 -20.67
C THR A 18 -1.79 11.96 -19.62
N LEU A 19 -1.98 11.02 -18.69
CA LEU A 19 -2.97 11.18 -17.63
C LEU A 19 -2.54 12.28 -16.67
N ASP A 20 -3.48 13.15 -16.31
CA ASP A 20 -3.26 14.15 -15.28
C ASP A 20 -3.29 13.46 -13.91
N PRO A 21 -2.16 13.43 -13.16
CA PRO A 21 -2.15 12.84 -11.84
C PRO A 21 -3.17 13.53 -10.92
N ASP A 22 -3.44 14.82 -11.06
CA ASP A 22 -4.39 15.52 -10.19
C ASP A 22 -5.86 15.19 -10.51
N ASN A 23 -6.13 14.60 -11.68
CA ASN A 23 -7.45 14.11 -12.08
C ASN A 23 -7.67 12.66 -11.62
N MET A 24 -7.91 12.49 -10.31
CA MET A 24 -8.15 11.18 -9.69
C MET A 24 -9.19 10.34 -10.44
N LYS A 25 -10.30 10.95 -10.90
CA LYS A 25 -11.39 10.22 -11.56
C LYS A 25 -10.90 9.59 -12.87
N GLN A 26 -10.21 10.37 -13.70
CA GLN A 26 -9.65 9.90 -14.97
C GLN A 26 -8.65 8.75 -14.75
N VAL A 27 -7.75 8.90 -13.77
CA VAL A 27 -6.75 7.88 -13.45
C VAL A 27 -7.42 6.58 -12.99
N LEU A 28 -8.40 6.67 -12.08
CA LEU A 28 -9.11 5.49 -11.58
C LEU A 28 -9.91 4.80 -12.67
N GLU A 29 -10.58 5.52 -13.55
CA GLU A 29 -11.30 4.95 -14.70
C GLU A 29 -10.34 4.22 -15.65
N ALA A 30 -9.23 4.84 -16.01
CA ALA A 30 -8.23 4.20 -16.88
C ALA A 30 -7.64 2.92 -16.26
N VAL A 31 -7.32 2.94 -14.97
CA VAL A 31 -6.82 1.76 -14.25
C VAL A 31 -7.90 0.67 -14.14
N LYS A 32 -9.16 1.04 -13.90
CA LYS A 32 -10.28 0.08 -13.86
C LYS A 32 -10.45 -0.65 -15.19
N GLU A 33 -10.44 0.09 -16.29
CA GLU A 33 -10.57 -0.48 -17.64
C GLU A 33 -9.41 -1.43 -17.95
N GLU A 34 -8.18 -0.98 -17.68
CA GLU A 34 -6.96 -1.74 -17.94
C GLU A 34 -6.95 -3.09 -17.21
N PHE A 35 -7.28 -3.08 -15.92
CA PHE A 35 -7.24 -4.28 -15.07
C PHE A 35 -8.62 -4.96 -14.94
N LYS A 36 -9.59 -4.59 -15.78
CA LYS A 36 -10.96 -5.14 -15.85
C LYS A 36 -11.63 -5.25 -14.48
N ARG A 37 -11.59 -4.18 -13.67
CA ARG A 37 -12.16 -4.15 -12.32
C ARG A 37 -13.63 -3.68 -12.36
N PRO A 38 -14.59 -4.44 -11.79
CA PRO A 38 -16.00 -4.04 -11.77
C PRO A 38 -16.27 -2.82 -10.85
N GLU A 39 -17.33 -2.08 -11.14
CA GLU A 39 -17.68 -0.79 -10.52
C GLU A 39 -18.02 -0.83 -9.02
N SER A 40 -18.39 -1.99 -8.47
CA SER A 40 -18.87 -2.08 -7.08
C SER A 40 -17.73 -1.99 -6.05
N ALA A 41 -17.38 -0.74 -5.78
CA ALA A 41 -17.08 -0.09 -4.49
C ALA A 41 -15.90 -0.52 -3.62
N HIS A 42 -15.27 -1.68 -3.77
CA HIS A 42 -14.29 -2.09 -2.77
C HIS A 42 -12.92 -2.33 -3.40
N GLU A 43 -12.00 -1.43 -3.04
CA GLU A 43 -10.54 -1.60 -2.96
C GLU A 43 -9.65 -0.93 -4.01
N LEU A 44 -10.12 0.11 -4.70
CA LEU A 44 -9.23 1.02 -5.42
C LEU A 44 -8.89 2.24 -4.56
N HIS A 45 -7.64 2.34 -4.11
CA HIS A 45 -7.14 3.47 -3.33
C HIS A 45 -6.22 4.33 -4.17
N TYR A 46 -6.67 5.54 -4.47
CA TYR A 46 -5.82 6.53 -5.10
C TYR A 46 -4.98 7.26 -4.04
N LEU A 47 -3.66 7.25 -4.21
CA LEU A 47 -2.72 7.83 -3.26
C LEU A 47 -1.79 8.78 -4.01
N ASN A 48 -1.97 10.07 -3.75
CA ASN A 48 -1.09 11.13 -4.24
C ASN A 48 -0.37 11.77 -3.06
N THR A 49 0.93 11.99 -3.20
CA THR A 49 1.73 12.79 -2.28
C THR A 49 2.39 13.93 -3.05
N MET A 50 2.32 15.12 -2.48
CA MET A 50 2.92 16.35 -3.01
C MET A 50 4.01 16.86 -2.05
N SER A 51 4.90 15.96 -1.64
CA SER A 51 6.00 16.29 -0.73
C SER A 51 7.16 16.96 -1.50
N ARG A 52 7.26 18.29 -1.43
CA ARG A 52 8.46 19.04 -1.83
C ARG A 52 9.49 19.02 -0.70
N GLY A 53 10.22 17.91 -0.55
CA GLY A 53 11.25 17.75 0.49
C GLY A 53 11.79 16.33 0.58
N SER A 54 12.78 16.13 1.46
CA SER A 54 13.29 14.80 1.86
C SER A 54 12.13 13.84 2.14
N PRO A 55 12.24 12.53 1.82
CA PRO A 55 11.11 11.60 1.91
C PRO A 55 10.51 11.64 3.31
N ILE A 56 9.41 12.37 3.45
CA ILE A 56 8.55 12.27 4.62
C ILE A 56 7.90 10.92 4.42
N GLY A 57 8.52 9.91 5.02
CA GLY A 57 8.08 8.53 4.99
C GLY A 57 6.76 8.42 5.73
N ASP A 58 5.69 8.92 5.12
CA ASP A 58 4.35 8.54 5.49
C ASP A 58 4.26 7.05 5.18
N SER A 59 4.51 6.26 6.22
CA SER A 59 4.27 4.84 6.26
C SER A 59 2.79 4.64 5.92
N LYS A 60 2.53 4.36 4.65
CA LYS A 60 1.22 3.89 4.21
C LYS A 60 1.10 2.42 4.64
N PRO A 61 -0.12 1.92 4.86
CA PRO A 61 -0.38 0.71 5.64
C PRO A 61 0.34 -0.52 5.12
N CYS A 62 0.32 -1.58 5.91
CA CYS A 62 0.62 -2.91 5.45
C CYS A 62 -0.30 -3.28 4.26
N TYR A 63 0.32 -3.48 3.10
CA TYR A 63 -0.36 -3.96 1.91
C TYR A 63 -0.20 -5.47 1.82
N ARG A 64 -1.31 -6.19 1.66
CA ARG A 64 -1.32 -7.64 1.46
C ARG A 64 -2.26 -7.99 0.33
N ASP A 65 -1.85 -8.97 -0.48
CA ASP A 65 -2.59 -9.44 -1.66
C ASP A 65 -3.16 -8.28 -2.51
N CYS A 66 -2.32 -7.32 -2.91
CA CYS A 66 -2.76 -6.17 -3.69
C CYS A 66 -1.91 -5.95 -4.95
N LEU A 67 -2.44 -5.20 -5.91
CA LEU A 67 -1.69 -4.62 -7.03
C LEU A 67 -1.49 -3.14 -6.78
N ILE A 68 -0.25 -2.68 -6.85
CA ILE A 68 0.09 -1.26 -6.79
C ILE A 68 0.47 -0.81 -8.20
N PHE A 69 -0.33 0.05 -8.79
CA PHE A 69 -0.01 0.73 -10.05
C PHE A 69 0.71 2.03 -9.77
N LEU A 70 1.93 2.18 -10.31
CA LEU A 70 2.73 3.40 -10.20
C LEU A 70 2.51 4.28 -11.41
N LEU A 71 1.74 5.36 -11.25
CA LEU A 71 1.51 6.34 -12.31
C LEU A 71 2.70 7.29 -12.45
N ARG A 72 3.15 7.90 -11.35
CA ARG A 72 4.25 8.87 -11.34
C ARG A 72 5.07 8.79 -10.05
N GLY A 73 6.33 9.21 -10.15
CA GLY A 73 7.25 9.24 -9.03
C GLY A 73 7.81 7.86 -8.71
N GLU A 74 7.88 7.56 -7.43
CA GLU A 74 8.59 6.39 -6.92
C GLU A 74 8.17 6.06 -5.49
N PHE A 75 8.29 4.78 -5.15
CA PHE A 75 8.01 4.31 -3.80
C PHE A 75 8.99 3.22 -3.39
N ILE A 76 9.10 2.98 -2.09
CA ILE A 76 9.96 1.94 -1.52
C ILE A 76 9.06 0.87 -0.93
N ILE A 77 9.38 -0.39 -1.19
CA ILE A 77 8.77 -1.54 -0.52
C ILE A 77 9.75 -2.14 0.48
N GLY A 78 9.27 -2.36 1.71
CA GLY A 78 10.06 -2.95 2.79
C GLY A 78 10.60 -4.33 2.40
N GLY A 79 11.92 -4.49 2.49
CA GLY A 79 12.58 -5.75 2.13
C GLY A 79 12.79 -5.99 0.63
N GLN A 80 12.37 -5.08 -0.26
CA GLN A 80 12.62 -5.17 -1.70
C GLN A 80 13.35 -3.97 -2.30
N GLY A 81 13.21 -2.80 -1.67
CA GLY A 81 13.88 -1.58 -2.11
C GLY A 81 12.99 -0.68 -2.95
N ARG A 82 13.61 0.15 -3.79
CA ARG A 82 12.96 1.26 -4.49
C ARG A 82 12.35 0.80 -5.82
N VAL A 83 11.15 1.27 -6.09
CA VAL A 83 10.38 1.06 -7.32
C VAL A 83 10.23 2.39 -8.03
N ILE A 84 10.74 2.46 -9.26
CA ILE A 84 10.81 3.70 -10.07
C ILE A 84 10.21 3.55 -11.47
N ASP A 85 9.94 2.34 -11.95
CA ASP A 85 9.37 2.17 -13.29
C ASP A 85 7.89 2.52 -13.27
N THR A 86 7.57 3.72 -13.79
CA THR A 86 6.21 4.24 -13.91
C THR A 86 5.44 3.57 -15.05
N GLY A 87 4.11 3.70 -15.04
CA GLY A 87 3.21 3.05 -15.99
C GLY A 87 3.18 1.53 -15.83
N CYS A 88 3.56 1.02 -14.66
CA CYS A 88 3.61 -0.41 -14.35
C CYS A 88 2.80 -0.73 -13.10
N ALA A 89 2.24 -1.94 -13.05
CA ALA A 89 1.64 -2.51 -11.85
C ALA A 89 2.60 -3.48 -11.16
N TYR A 90 2.45 -3.61 -9.85
CA TYR A 90 3.30 -4.43 -9.02
C TYR A 90 2.45 -5.23 -8.05
N ARG A 91 2.53 -6.55 -8.12
CA ARG A 91 1.80 -7.42 -7.19
C ARG A 91 2.55 -7.57 -5.88
N VAL A 92 1.86 -7.28 -4.78
CA VAL A 92 2.30 -7.47 -3.40
C VAL A 92 1.50 -8.63 -2.82
N LYS A 93 2.15 -9.76 -2.54
CA LYS A 93 1.48 -10.95 -1.96
C LYS A 93 1.50 -10.94 -0.43
N ASP A 94 2.67 -10.68 0.15
CA ASP A 94 2.83 -10.64 1.60
C ASP A 94 2.68 -9.22 2.14
N GLU A 95 2.41 -9.11 3.43
CA GLU A 95 2.36 -7.85 4.16
C GLU A 95 3.63 -7.01 3.93
N ALA A 96 3.46 -5.84 3.33
CA ALA A 96 4.57 -4.93 3.02
C ALA A 96 4.25 -3.49 3.39
N TRP A 97 5.23 -2.83 4.00
CA TRP A 97 5.23 -1.39 4.21
C TRP A 97 5.67 -0.69 2.93
N ILE A 98 4.95 0.36 2.55
CA ILE A 98 5.36 1.23 1.46
C ILE A 98 5.65 2.65 1.94
N TRP A 99 6.68 3.24 1.35
CA TRP A 99 7.02 4.64 1.53
C TRP A 99 6.94 5.35 0.18
N LEU A 100 6.03 6.31 0.06
CA LEU A 100 5.95 7.16 -1.13
C LEU A 100 7.03 8.24 -1.05
N CYS A 101 7.76 8.46 -2.14
CA CYS A 101 8.89 9.39 -2.16
C CYS A 101 8.58 10.60 -3.06
N GLY A 102 8.83 11.82 -2.57
CA GLY A 102 8.65 13.05 -3.35
C GLY A 102 7.21 13.26 -3.85
N THR A 103 7.08 13.69 -5.11
CA THR A 103 5.79 13.76 -5.82
C THR A 103 5.49 12.42 -6.46
N THR A 104 4.60 11.65 -5.83
CA THR A 104 4.30 10.27 -6.23
C THR A 104 2.81 10.03 -6.27
N THR A 105 2.38 9.37 -7.35
CA THR A 105 1.00 8.99 -7.59
C THR A 105 0.93 7.49 -7.83
N ILE A 106 0.20 6.79 -6.95
CA ILE A 106 -0.07 5.36 -7.09
C ILE A 106 -1.57 5.09 -6.98
N VAL A 107 -1.99 3.97 -7.57
CA VAL A 107 -3.30 3.38 -7.35
C VAL A 107 -3.10 1.99 -6.77
N VAL A 108 -3.67 1.73 -5.60
CA VAL A 108 -3.67 0.40 -4.99
C VAL A 108 -4.98 -0.27 -5.32
N MET A 109 -4.92 -1.53 -5.75
CA MET A 109 -6.05 -2.42 -5.98
C MET A 109 -5.91 -3.60 -5.04
N GLU A 110 -6.74 -3.74 -4.01
CA GLU A 110 -6.70 -4.96 -3.19
C GLU A 110 -7.27 -6.17 -3.98
N GLU A 111 -6.76 -7.35 -3.66
CA GLU A 111 -7.15 -8.65 -4.21
C GLU A 111 -7.38 -9.65 -3.05
N GLY A 112 -7.90 -10.84 -3.37
CA GLY A 112 -7.98 -11.96 -2.41
C GLY A 112 -9.19 -11.93 -1.46
N GLU A 113 -9.10 -12.69 -0.37
CA GLU A 113 -10.14 -12.81 0.68
C GLU A 113 -9.95 -11.81 1.82
N GLN A 114 -8.77 -11.18 1.93
CA GLN A 114 -8.38 -10.23 2.98
C GLN A 114 -8.73 -8.77 2.66
N ARG A 115 -9.77 -8.61 1.85
CA ARG A 115 -10.28 -7.34 1.35
C ARG A 115 -10.72 -6.42 2.49
N GLY A 116 -10.24 -5.18 2.48
CA GLY A 116 -10.52 -4.17 3.52
C GLY A 116 -9.67 -4.30 4.78
N GLU A 117 -8.84 -5.35 4.93
CA GLU A 117 -7.91 -5.47 6.05
C GLU A 117 -6.81 -4.41 5.99
N CYS A 118 -6.32 -4.06 4.79
CA CYS A 118 -5.32 -3.02 4.61
C CYS A 118 -5.81 -1.68 5.19
N LEU A 119 -7.06 -1.31 4.89
CA LEU A 119 -7.66 -0.06 5.38
C LEU A 119 -7.91 -0.09 6.91
N ARG A 120 -8.35 -1.23 7.45
CA ARG A 120 -8.52 -1.41 8.90
C ARG A 120 -7.20 -1.29 9.66
N CYS A 121 -6.15 -1.96 9.18
CA CYS A 121 -4.82 -1.85 9.77
C CYS A 121 -4.25 -0.43 9.63
N THR A 122 -4.61 0.30 8.57
CA THR A 122 -4.30 1.74 8.42
C THR A 122 -4.93 2.57 9.53
N GLN A 123 -6.22 2.34 9.81
CA GLN A 123 -6.98 3.11 10.78
C GLN A 123 -6.49 2.84 12.20
N GLU A 124 -6.30 1.56 12.55
CA GLU A 124 -5.75 1.15 13.85
C GLU A 124 -4.33 1.72 14.07
N SER A 125 -3.48 1.69 13.04
CA SER A 125 -2.13 2.29 13.10
C SER A 125 -2.15 3.81 13.22
N ARG A 126 -3.14 4.49 12.63
CA ARG A 126 -3.30 5.94 12.70
C ARG A 126 -3.83 6.39 14.06
N GLU A 127 -4.66 5.59 14.71
CA GLU A 127 -5.17 5.83 16.08
C GLU A 127 -4.09 5.57 17.16
N LEU A 128 -3.09 4.71 16.86
CA LEU A 128 -1.92 4.49 17.73
C LEU A 128 -0.89 5.64 17.70
N LYS A 129 -0.75 6.36 16.58
CA LYS A 129 0.17 7.51 16.45
C LYS A 129 -0.10 8.67 17.43
N PRO A 130 -1.36 9.06 17.75
CA PRO A 130 -1.62 10.02 18.83
C PRO A 130 -1.28 9.46 20.21
N ALA A 131 -1.57 8.19 20.50
CA ALA A 131 -1.23 7.58 21.80
C ALA A 131 0.29 7.49 22.06
N GLU A 132 1.10 7.36 21.02
CA GLU A 132 2.56 7.41 21.14
C GLU A 132 3.13 8.83 21.30
N ARG A 133 2.39 9.90 20.97
CA ARG A 133 2.88 11.28 21.15
C ARG A 133 2.75 11.76 22.60
N ASP A 134 1.74 11.31 23.34
CA ASP A 134 1.48 11.75 24.72
C ASP A 134 1.99 10.78 25.82
N GLY A 135 2.42 9.57 25.47
CA GLY A 135 2.89 8.57 26.44
C GLY A 135 4.34 8.77 26.90
N THR A 136 4.59 8.62 28.20
CA THR A 136 5.95 8.57 28.77
C THR A 136 6.77 7.41 28.17
N ARG A 137 8.11 7.50 28.20
CA ARG A 137 9.05 6.52 27.59
C ARG A 137 8.79 5.06 28.00
N LYS A 138 8.16 4.81 29.16
CA LYS A 138 7.74 3.48 29.63
C LYS A 138 6.48 2.96 28.93
N GLU A 139 5.52 3.82 28.63
CA GLU A 139 4.27 3.47 27.93
C GLU A 139 4.56 3.15 26.46
N LYS A 140 5.46 3.89 25.81
CA LYS A 140 5.93 3.58 24.45
C LYS A 140 6.54 2.19 24.33
N LYS A 141 7.35 1.78 25.33
CA LYS A 141 7.93 0.43 25.36
C LYS A 141 6.88 -0.66 25.58
N ARG A 142 5.85 -0.40 26.39
CA ARG A 142 4.75 -1.36 26.61
C ARG A 142 3.83 -1.47 25.39
N ALA A 143 3.50 -0.35 24.75
CA ALA A 143 2.71 -0.32 23.53
C ALA A 143 3.42 -1.07 22.39
N LYS A 144 4.73 -0.81 22.21
CA LYS A 144 5.54 -1.55 21.23
C LYS A 144 5.57 -3.05 21.50
N LYS A 145 5.72 -3.47 22.77
CA LYS A 145 5.73 -4.89 23.15
C LYS A 145 4.37 -5.56 22.92
N LEU A 146 3.27 -4.88 23.25
CA LEU A 146 1.91 -5.36 22.99
C LEU A 146 1.62 -5.46 21.48
N LEU A 147 2.19 -4.54 20.68
CA LEU A 147 2.12 -4.62 19.23
C LEU A 147 2.84 -5.86 18.72
N ASP A 148 4.09 -6.06 19.11
CA ASP A 148 4.89 -7.23 18.70
C ASP A 148 4.21 -8.55 19.13
N GLU A 149 3.60 -8.60 20.32
CA GLU A 149 2.83 -9.77 20.80
C GLU A 149 1.53 -9.99 20.00
N LYS A 150 0.80 -8.92 19.63
CA LYS A 150 -0.38 -9.02 18.75
C LYS A 150 -0.01 -9.45 17.33
N PHE A 151 1.06 -8.89 16.77
CA PHE A 151 1.60 -9.28 15.47
C PHE A 151 2.02 -10.75 15.47
N GLN A 152 2.67 -11.22 16.55
CA GLN A 152 3.00 -12.64 16.71
C GLN A 152 1.76 -13.52 16.85
N ALA A 153 0.75 -13.11 17.62
CA ALA A 153 -0.49 -13.88 17.80
C ALA A 153 -1.31 -14.02 16.49
N LEU A 154 -1.39 -12.95 15.68
CA LEU A 154 -2.05 -12.98 14.36
C LEU A 154 -1.27 -13.85 13.36
N SER A 155 0.07 -13.81 13.41
CA SER A 155 0.93 -14.69 12.61
C SER A 155 0.86 -16.17 13.02
N ALA A 156 0.54 -16.45 14.28
CA ALA A 156 0.35 -17.81 14.79
C ALA A 156 -1.05 -18.36 14.45
N SER A 157 -2.08 -17.51 14.49
CA SER A 157 -3.46 -17.87 14.12
C SER A 157 -3.59 -18.22 12.63
N SER A 158 -2.86 -17.51 11.76
CA SER A 158 -2.81 -17.78 10.32
C SER A 158 -2.07 -19.08 9.94
N ARG A 159 -1.34 -19.73 10.86
CA ARG A 159 -0.75 -21.06 10.65
C ARG A 159 -1.68 -22.21 11.02
N LEU A 160 -2.78 -21.95 11.71
CA LEU A 160 -3.75 -22.97 12.14
C LEU A 160 -4.82 -23.29 11.08
N HIS A 161 -4.95 -22.47 10.03
CA HIS A 161 -5.86 -22.70 8.90
C HIS A 161 -5.11 -23.09 7.62
N ARG A 162 -4.31 -24.17 7.67
CA ARG A 162 -4.06 -24.96 6.46
C ARG A 162 -5.01 -26.15 6.48
N PRO A 163 -5.87 -26.35 5.47
CA PRO A 163 -6.43 -27.66 5.24
C PRO A 163 -5.30 -28.60 4.80
N TRP A 164 -5.34 -29.82 5.31
CA TRP A 164 -4.41 -30.91 5.02
C TRP A 164 -4.39 -31.26 3.53
#